data_AF-A0A2N2DVC0-F1
#
_entry.id   AF-A0A2N2DVC0-F1
#
_cell.length_a   1.000
_cell.length_b   1.000
_cell.length_c   1.000
_cell.angle_alpha   90.00
_cell.angle_beta   90.00
_cell.angle_gamma   90.00
#
_symmetry.space_group_name_H-M   'P 1'
#
loop_
_entity.id
_entity.type
_entity.pdbx_description
1 polymer ?
#
loop_
_entity_poly.entity_id
_entity_poly.type
_entity_poly.pdbx_seq_one_letter_code
_entity_poly.pdbx_strand_id
1 'polypeptide(L)'
;MKFTDNGDGTVTDLNTGLMWQQDPGSKMTWVEAMSKAEVFELAGYTDWRMPTIKELYSLIDFSGTDPSGWNGEDISTLIPFIDLMQRNIAIKKECFYLQQGICE
;
A
#
# COMPACT_ATOMS: atom_id res chain seq x y z
N MET A 1 -5.97 -0.13 -11.77
CA MET A 1 -6.19 -0.06 -10.31
C MET A 1 -7.32 0.92 -10.03
N LYS A 2 -8.00 0.79 -8.88
CA LYS A 2 -9.12 1.65 -8.47
C LYS A 2 -8.92 2.09 -7.03
N PHE A 3 -8.67 3.36 -6.83
CA PHE A 3 -8.47 4.00 -5.53
C PHE A 3 -9.53 5.08 -5.32
N THR A 4 -9.98 5.25 -4.08
CA THR A 4 -10.89 6.33 -3.68
C THR A 4 -10.23 7.16 -2.59
N ASP A 5 -10.12 8.47 -2.80
CA ASP A 5 -9.67 9.40 -1.77
C ASP A 5 -10.82 9.66 -0.78
N ASN A 6 -10.54 9.52 0.51
CA ASN A 6 -11.53 9.72 1.58
C ASN A 6 -11.56 11.19 2.08
N GLY A 7 -10.62 12.05 1.65
CA GLY A 7 -10.56 13.47 2.02
C GLY A 7 -10.04 13.76 3.44
N ASP A 8 -9.54 12.74 4.13
CA ASP A 8 -9.03 12.77 5.50
C ASP A 8 -7.53 12.42 5.59
N GLY A 9 -6.84 12.40 4.44
CA GLY A 9 -5.45 11.94 4.32
C GLY A 9 -5.31 10.42 4.14
N THR A 10 -6.41 9.70 3.92
CA THR A 10 -6.42 8.27 3.60
C THR A 10 -7.01 7.98 2.21
N VAL A 11 -6.58 6.86 1.63
CA VAL A 11 -7.02 6.38 0.32
C VAL A 11 -7.42 4.91 0.43
N THR A 12 -8.61 4.57 -0.05
CA THR A 12 -9.12 3.19 -0.08
C THR A 12 -8.83 2.53 -1.42
N ASP A 13 -8.13 1.39 -1.40
CA ASP A 13 -7.96 0.51 -2.57
C ASP A 13 -9.19 -0.40 -2.72
N LEU A 14 -9.96 -0.19 -3.78
CA LEU A 14 -11.18 -0.95 -4.04
C LEU A 14 -10.92 -2.38 -4.55
N ASN A 15 -9.67 -2.72 -4.90
CA ASN A 15 -9.31 -4.05 -5.38
C ASN A 15 -8.96 -4.99 -4.23
N THR A 16 -8.32 -4.46 -3.19
CA THR A 16 -7.90 -5.24 -2.01
C THR A 16 -8.81 -5.01 -0.81
N GLY A 17 -9.55 -3.90 -0.74
CA GLY A 17 -10.31 -3.48 0.44
C GLY A 17 -9.47 -2.75 1.49
N LEU A 18 -8.18 -2.55 1.22
CA LEU A 18 -7.23 -1.94 2.15
C LEU A 18 -7.31 -0.41 2.11
N MET A 19 -7.08 0.21 3.27
CA MET A 19 -6.97 1.66 3.42
C MET A 19 -5.51 2.05 3.69
N TRP A 20 -5.05 3.04 2.93
CA TRP A 20 -3.67 3.48 2.87
C TRP A 20 -3.56 4.93 3.32
N GLN A 21 -2.45 5.26 3.99
CA GLN A 21 -2.09 6.66 4.22
C GLN A 21 -1.66 7.32 2.90
N GLN A 22 -2.16 8.54 2.63
CA GLN A 22 -1.88 9.25 1.38
C GLN A 22 -0.46 9.84 1.34
N ASP A 23 0.00 10.42 2.44
CA ASP A 23 1.36 10.99 2.56
C ASP A 23 2.16 10.26 3.64
N PRO A 24 3.19 9.46 3.29
CA PRO A 24 4.03 8.76 4.26
C PRO A 24 4.96 9.68 5.07
N GLY A 25 5.09 10.95 4.70
CA GLY A 25 5.97 11.93 5.34
C GLY A 25 7.46 11.66 5.09
N SER A 26 8.29 12.10 6.03
CA SER A 26 9.76 12.01 5.92
C SER A 26 10.27 10.57 5.83
N LYS A 27 11.35 10.38 5.05
CA LYS A 27 12.08 9.11 5.02
C LYS A 27 12.60 8.78 6.42
N MET A 28 12.31 7.57 6.86
CA MET A 28 12.78 6.97 8.11
C MET A 28 13.27 5.55 7.84
N THR A 29 14.05 5.00 8.76
CA THR A 29 14.49 3.61 8.71
C THR A 29 13.34 2.64 8.97
N TRP A 30 13.49 1.38 8.57
CA TRP A 30 12.46 0.37 8.77
C TRP A 30 12.10 0.16 10.25
N VAL A 31 13.10 0.20 11.14
CA VAL A 31 12.90 0.06 12.60
C VAL A 31 12.09 1.24 13.14
N GLU A 32 12.42 2.47 12.74
CA GLU A 32 11.66 3.66 13.12
C GLU A 32 10.22 3.62 12.57
N ALA A 33 10.03 3.15 11.33
CA ALA A 33 8.71 3.00 10.73
C ALA A 33 7.84 1.99 11.49
N MET A 34 8.43 0.87 11.93
CA MET A 34 7.74 -0.14 12.71
C MET A 34 7.27 0.42 14.06
N SER A 35 8.16 1.10 14.81
CA SER A 35 7.77 1.74 16.07
C SER A 35 6.77 2.88 15.87
N LYS A 36 6.87 3.63 14.76
CA LYS A 36 5.90 4.69 14.45
C LYS A 36 4.53 4.13 14.13
N ALA A 37 4.46 3.02 13.39
CA ALA A 37 3.19 2.39 13.01
C ALA A 37 2.36 1.94 14.23
N GLU A 38 3.00 1.51 15.32
CA GLU A 38 2.32 1.06 16.54
C GLU A 38 1.57 2.19 17.28
N VAL A 39 2.04 3.43 17.17
CA VAL A 39 1.46 4.61 17.83
C VAL A 39 0.83 5.57 16.82
N PHE A 40 0.68 5.13 15.57
CA PHE A 40 0.23 5.98 14.49
C PHE A 40 -1.28 6.18 14.57
N GLU A 41 -1.70 7.44 14.54
CA GLU A 41 -3.11 7.82 14.49
C GLU A 41 -3.35 8.73 13.28
N LEU A 42 -4.33 8.38 12.46
CA LEU A 42 -4.72 9.14 11.27
C LEU A 42 -6.20 8.94 10.98
N ALA A 43 -6.89 10.02 10.60
CA ALA A 43 -8.33 10.01 10.31
C ALA A 43 -9.21 9.42 11.45
N GLY A 44 -8.74 9.52 12.70
CA GLY A 44 -9.42 8.96 13.87
C GLY A 44 -9.23 7.45 14.07
N TYR A 45 -8.38 6.81 13.27
CA TYR A 45 -8.01 5.41 13.39
C TYR A 45 -6.66 5.25 14.08
N THR A 46 -6.55 4.26 14.95
CA THR A 46 -5.35 3.90 15.71
C THR A 46 -4.85 2.48 15.40
N ASP A 47 -5.57 1.75 14.56
CA ASP A 47 -5.29 0.36 14.20
C ASP A 47 -4.37 0.24 12.98
N TRP A 48 -3.38 1.12 12.85
CA TRP A 48 -2.45 1.09 11.72
C TRP A 48 -1.37 0.02 11.91
N ARG A 49 -0.88 -0.54 10.79
CA ARG A 49 0.20 -1.51 10.76
C ARG A 49 1.08 -1.34 9.53
N MET A 50 2.23 -2.01 9.55
CA MET A 50 3.06 -2.10 8.36
C MET A 50 2.42 -3.03 7.30
N PRO A 51 2.46 -2.66 6.02
CA PRO A 51 2.07 -3.49 4.88
C PRO A 51 2.94 -4.73 4.82
N THR A 52 2.35 -5.85 4.39
CA THR A 52 3.14 -6.96 3.86
C THR A 52 3.66 -6.62 2.47
N ILE A 53 4.71 -7.32 2.05
CA ILE A 53 5.27 -7.17 0.71
C ILE A 53 4.18 -7.35 -0.37
N LYS A 54 3.28 -8.34 -0.22
CA LYS A 54 2.22 -8.64 -1.20
C LYS A 54 1.17 -7.53 -1.31
N GLU A 55 0.80 -6.90 -0.19
CA GLU A 55 -0.12 -5.77 -0.20
C GLU A 55 0.54 -4.55 -0.83
N LEU A 56 1.83 -4.33 -0.54
CA LEU A 56 2.60 -3.26 -1.15
C LEU A 56 2.70 -3.41 -2.67
N TYR A 57 2.77 -4.64 -3.16
CA TYR A 57 2.70 -4.95 -4.59
C TYR A 57 1.38 -4.52 -5.24
N SER A 58 0.26 -4.47 -4.51
CA SER A 58 -1.02 -4.02 -5.06
C SER A 58 -1.09 -2.51 -5.30
N LEU A 59 -0.16 -1.73 -4.74
CA LEU A 59 -0.02 -0.31 -5.02
C LEU A 59 0.80 0.00 -6.27
N ILE A 60 1.55 -0.97 -6.78
CA ILE A 60 2.45 -0.75 -7.91
C ILE A 60 1.65 -0.82 -9.20
N ASP A 61 1.46 0.32 -9.85
CA ASP A 61 0.96 0.32 -11.22
C ASP A 61 2.04 -0.26 -12.15
N PHE A 62 1.80 -1.49 -12.63
CA PHE A 62 2.65 -2.16 -13.61
C PHE A 62 2.35 -1.73 -15.05
N SER A 63 1.42 -0.79 -15.24
CA SER A 63 1.27 -0.15 -16.55
C SER A 63 2.43 0.80 -16.77
N GLY A 64 3.33 0.38 -17.65
CA GLY A 64 4.48 1.15 -18.09
C GLY A 64 4.75 0.83 -19.54
N THR A 65 5.02 1.85 -20.33
CA THR A 65 5.57 1.65 -21.67
C THR A 65 7.06 1.40 -21.50
N ASP A 66 7.56 0.27 -22.01
CA ASP A 66 9.00 0.05 -22.05
C ASP A 66 9.64 1.20 -22.87
N PRO A 67 10.54 2.00 -22.30
CA PRO A 67 11.21 3.08 -23.03
C PRO A 67 12.04 2.57 -24.21
N SER A 68 12.32 1.27 -24.30
CA SER A 68 12.94 0.63 -25.47
C SER A 68 12.00 0.56 -26.68
N GLY A 69 10.69 0.79 -26.51
CA GLY A 69 9.70 0.71 -27.58
C GLY A 69 9.33 -0.73 -27.98
N TRP A 70 9.63 -1.71 -27.13
CA TRP A 70 9.34 -3.11 -27.39
C TRP A 70 7.83 -3.39 -27.32
N ASN A 71 7.27 -3.90 -28.42
CA ASN A 71 5.85 -4.27 -28.58
C ASN A 71 5.66 -5.79 -28.71
N GLY A 72 6.60 -6.59 -28.20
CA GLY A 72 6.55 -8.04 -28.33
C GLY A 72 5.52 -8.68 -27.41
N GLU A 73 4.96 -9.81 -27.86
CA GLU A 73 4.01 -10.60 -27.06
C GLU A 73 4.73 -11.63 -26.15
N ASP A 74 6.04 -11.83 -26.33
CA ASP A 74 6.84 -12.87 -25.66
C ASP A 74 7.70 -12.30 -24.51
N ILE A 75 7.23 -12.50 -23.29
CA ILE A 75 7.84 -12.02 -22.04
C ILE A 75 8.87 -12.97 -21.43
N SER A 76 9.21 -14.08 -22.10
CA SER A 76 10.07 -15.14 -21.55
C SER A 76 11.53 -14.74 -21.26
N THR A 77 11.99 -13.63 -21.82
CA THR A 77 13.38 -13.16 -21.73
C THR A 77 13.58 -11.94 -20.83
N LEU A 78 12.50 -11.41 -20.23
CA LEU A 78 12.56 -10.21 -19.40
C LEU A 78 12.97 -10.56 -17.96
N ILE A 79 13.94 -9.81 -17.43
CA ILE A 79 14.37 -9.90 -16.03
C ILE A 79 13.68 -8.77 -15.24
N PRO A 80 12.82 -9.07 -14.25
CA PRO A 80 12.14 -8.04 -13.48
C PRO A 80 13.11 -7.27 -12.57
N PHE A 81 12.98 -5.94 -12.51
CA PHE A 81 13.93 -5.01 -11.87
C PHE A 81 13.61 -4.63 -10.41
N ILE A 82 12.68 -5.29 -9.71
CA ILE A 82 12.31 -4.81 -8.37
C ILE A 82 13.44 -5.04 -7.35
N ASP A 83 14.10 -3.95 -6.98
CA ASP A 83 14.94 -3.78 -5.79
C ASP A 83 14.06 -3.29 -4.62
N LEU A 84 14.03 -4.04 -3.53
CA LEU A 84 13.03 -3.98 -2.45
C LEU A 84 13.27 -2.87 -1.40
N MET A 85 13.93 -1.76 -1.75
CA MET A 85 14.59 -0.90 -0.75
C MET A 85 13.89 0.40 -0.34
N GLN A 86 12.70 0.77 -0.84
CA GLN A 86 12.10 2.06 -0.45
C GLN A 86 10.58 2.06 -0.44
N ARG A 87 9.91 1.63 0.63
CA ARG A 87 8.51 2.04 0.89
C ARG A 87 8.22 2.15 2.39
N ASN A 88 8.20 3.37 2.90
CA ASN A 88 7.52 3.71 4.15
C ASN A 88 6.07 3.97 3.77
N ILE A 89 5.20 2.99 3.94
CA ILE A 89 3.75 3.13 3.75
C ILE A 89 3.12 2.36 4.91
N ALA A 90 2.11 2.91 5.56
CA ALA A 90 1.33 2.21 6.58
C ALA A 90 -0.04 1.83 6.00
N ILE A 91 -0.56 0.66 6.38
CA ILE A 91 -1.92 0.21 6.06
C ILE A 91 -2.72 0.16 7.35
N LYS A 92 -3.97 0.58 7.30
CA LYS A 92 -4.91 0.26 8.37
C LYS A 92 -5.05 -1.26 8.50
N LYS A 93 -4.83 -1.82 9.69
CA LYS A 93 -5.14 -3.21 9.99
C LYS A 93 -6.62 -3.39 9.70
N GLU A 94 -6.94 -4.30 8.79
CA GLU A 94 -8.33 -4.55 8.46
C GLU A 94 -9.11 -4.88 9.73
N CYS A 95 -10.05 -4.00 10.06
CA CYS A 95 -11.29 -4.40 10.69
C CYS A 95 -12.32 -4.60 9.57
N PHE A 96 -12.00 -5.42 8.57
CA PHE A 96 -12.93 -5.82 7.50
C PHE A 96 -13.67 -7.10 7.90
N TYR A 97 -14.13 -7.13 9.15
CA TYR A 97 -15.05 -8.12 9.69
C TYR A 97 -16.19 -7.47 10.47
N LEU A 98 -16.64 -6.26 10.11
CA LEU A 98 -17.79 -5.62 10.75
C LEU A 98 -18.70 -4.86 9.75
N GLN A 99 -18.90 -5.41 8.54
CA GLN A 99 -20.11 -5.11 7.75
C GLN A 99 -21.17 -6.21 7.80
N GLN A 100 -20.93 -7.28 8.58
CA GLN A 100 -22.01 -8.10 9.13
C GLN A 100 -21.80 -8.14 10.63
N GLY A 101 -22.81 -7.68 11.36
CA GLY A 101 -22.65 -7.15 12.70
C GLY A 101 -22.13 -8.13 13.76
N ILE A 102 -21.96 -7.53 14.94
CA ILE A 102 -21.64 -8.12 16.24
C ILE A 102 -20.12 -8.26 16.48
N CYS A 103 -19.58 -7.48 17.41
CA CYS A 103 -19.11 -7.99 18.71
C CYS A 103 -18.69 -6.85 19.64
N GLU A 104 -18.94 -7.11 20.93
CA GLU A 104 -18.56 -6.36 22.13
C GLU A 104 -17.04 -6.23 22.32
#